data_AF-A0A151FA21-F1
#
_entry.id   AF-A0A151FA21-F1
#
_cell.length_a   1.000
_cell.length_b   1.000
_cell.length_c   1.000
_cell.angle_alpha   90.00
_cell.angle_beta   90.00
_cell.angle_gamma   90.00
#
_symmetry.space_group_name_H-M   'P 1'
#
loop_
_entity.id
_entity.type
_entity.pdbx_description
1 polymer ?
#
loop_
_entity_poly.entity_id
_entity_poly.type
_entity_poly.pdbx_seq_one_letter_code
_entity_poly.pdbx_strand_id
1 'polypeptide(L)'
;MLHDIGHAPFSHTFENMTKELAQNKVIDRPFDHEEMSRKIIEEKEDELGLGEIFKGKEINEILDKNGGAPDFLKELISGPYDCDKLDYLMRDSYHTGALEYGSIDPERIIDGFRVKDLHLCISSSALHAVMNSFLSIQSMYTAIYYHRTSRIFDFMIADALSMIPDFINEIVSEVDTFLEYDDHTIVEVVRERAKNESPSTPYRKAMEILKKVRYRQKMYKCILEFPLSFPLVVEEKPREDIERISARIEEFSRECDAADFNIRVDHRHIIRPVGVDLEDIINWLTFSRIYDTEDNEVKSIEHVSKAYFRDLLRYSVLFRIFADRERIKKYPHLVEKIRKKAKEELDGLEKKWWEMLLS
;
A
#
# COMPACT_ATOMS: atom_id res chain seq x y z
N MET A 1 15.94 1.50 -10.59
CA MET A 1 17.02 1.61 -9.57
C MET A 1 16.72 2.67 -8.53
N LEU A 2 16.53 3.94 -8.90
CA LEU A 2 16.45 5.06 -7.93
C LEU A 2 15.03 5.38 -7.41
N HIS A 3 13.97 4.75 -7.94
CA HIS A 3 12.59 5.09 -7.59
C HIS A 3 12.26 4.97 -6.09
N ASP A 4 12.89 4.00 -5.41
CA ASP A 4 12.67 3.68 -4.00
C ASP A 4 13.75 4.21 -3.04
N ILE A 5 14.71 5.02 -3.54
CA ILE A 5 15.83 5.49 -2.71
C ILE A 5 15.38 6.39 -1.55
N GLY A 6 14.19 6.99 -1.67
CA GLY A 6 13.54 7.80 -0.65
C GLY A 6 12.68 7.03 0.35
N HIS A 7 12.70 5.69 0.38
CA HIS A 7 11.98 4.96 1.42
C HIS A 7 12.58 5.18 2.81
N ALA A 8 11.75 5.67 3.73
CA ALA A 8 12.10 5.84 5.13
C ALA A 8 12.23 4.48 5.86
N PRO A 9 12.82 4.44 7.07
CA PRO A 9 12.86 3.24 7.90
C PRO A 9 11.48 2.58 8.05
N PHE A 10 11.41 1.26 7.87
CA PHE A 10 10.17 0.47 7.81
C PHE A 10 9.24 0.79 6.63
N SER A 11 9.77 1.43 5.58
CA SER A 11 9.13 1.70 4.29
C SER A 11 7.73 2.31 4.46
N HIS A 12 6.69 1.70 3.87
CA HIS A 12 5.32 2.20 3.95
C HIS A 12 4.73 2.23 5.38
N THR A 13 5.33 1.56 6.37
CA THR A 13 4.86 1.69 7.76
C THR A 13 5.08 3.11 8.26
N PHE A 14 6.24 3.70 7.98
CA PHE A 14 6.57 5.08 8.32
C PHE A 14 5.70 6.06 7.55
N GLU A 15 5.63 5.90 6.22
CA GLU A 15 4.84 6.79 5.36
C GLU A 15 3.36 6.83 5.79
N ASN A 16 2.74 5.67 6.00
CA ASN A 16 1.34 5.59 6.44
C ASN A 16 1.14 6.21 7.83
N MET A 17 2.09 6.01 8.74
CA MET A 17 2.04 6.63 10.07
C MET A 17 2.09 8.16 9.97
N THR A 18 2.92 8.74 9.09
CA THR A 18 2.93 10.20 8.89
C THR A 18 1.62 10.72 8.28
N LYS A 19 0.95 9.94 7.42
CA LYS A 19 -0.39 10.28 6.91
C LYS A 19 -1.42 10.37 8.03
N GLU A 20 -1.43 9.39 8.93
CA GLU A 20 -2.30 9.40 10.12
C GLU A 20 -1.98 10.60 11.03
N LEU A 21 -0.70 10.94 11.24
CA LEU A 21 -0.29 12.11 12.02
C LEU A 21 -0.74 13.43 11.38
N ALA A 22 -0.57 13.58 10.06
CA ALA A 22 -0.96 14.78 9.34
C ALA A 22 -2.48 14.99 9.33
N GLN A 23 -3.26 13.91 9.13
CA GLN A 23 -4.73 13.94 9.23
C GLN A 23 -5.20 14.40 10.62
N ASN A 24 -4.48 14.00 11.67
CA ASN A 24 -4.73 14.40 13.04
C ASN A 24 -4.08 15.74 13.43
N LYS A 25 -3.46 16.45 12.48
CA LYS A 25 -2.79 17.76 12.67
C LYS A 25 -1.67 17.73 13.72
N VAL A 26 -1.01 16.57 13.88
CA VAL A 26 0.16 16.42 14.74
C VAL A 26 1.43 16.90 14.02
N ILE A 27 1.47 16.73 12.69
CA ILE A 27 2.50 17.24 11.79
C ILE A 27 1.83 18.00 10.63
N ASP A 28 2.57 18.87 9.96
CA ASP A 28 2.02 19.76 8.93
C ASP A 28 1.65 19.02 7.63
N ARG A 29 2.46 18.05 7.23
CA ARG A 29 2.27 17.28 5.99
C ARG A 29 2.76 15.84 6.14
N PRO A 30 2.15 14.88 5.41
CA PRO A 30 2.66 13.52 5.36
C PRO A 30 4.02 13.46 4.64
N PHE A 31 4.80 12.44 4.97
CA PHE A 31 5.98 12.06 4.21
C PHE A 31 5.56 11.35 2.92
N ASP A 32 6.33 11.57 1.85
CA ASP A 32 6.19 10.92 0.55
C ASP A 32 7.57 10.45 0.10
N HIS A 33 7.73 9.13 -0.05
CA HIS A 33 9.00 8.54 -0.46
C HIS A 33 9.35 8.89 -1.90
N GLU A 34 8.38 9.09 -2.80
CA GLU A 34 8.65 9.49 -4.18
C GLU A 34 9.21 10.93 -4.23
N GLU A 35 8.67 11.83 -3.39
CA GLU A 35 9.21 13.18 -3.24
C GLU A 35 10.63 13.14 -2.69
N MET A 36 10.89 12.32 -1.66
CA MET A 36 12.22 12.18 -1.08
C MET A 36 13.21 11.55 -2.07
N SER A 37 12.80 10.54 -2.86
CA SER A 37 13.62 9.96 -3.93
C SER A 37 14.07 11.03 -4.91
N ARG A 38 13.15 11.90 -5.37
CA ARG A 38 13.48 12.98 -6.30
C ARG A 38 14.45 14.00 -5.70
N LYS A 39 14.27 14.35 -4.42
CA LYS A 39 15.21 15.25 -3.70
C LYS A 39 16.61 14.64 -3.58
N ILE A 40 16.70 13.37 -3.17
CA ILE A 40 17.98 12.65 -3.09
C ILE A 40 18.67 12.66 -4.46
N ILE A 41 17.94 12.36 -5.54
CA ILE A 41 18.51 12.31 -6.89
C ILE A 41 19.10 13.66 -7.33
N GLU A 42 18.45 14.78 -6.99
CA GLU A 42 18.93 16.12 -7.32
C GLU A 42 20.05 16.60 -6.39
N GLU A 43 19.91 16.42 -5.07
CA GLU A 43 20.86 16.93 -4.08
C GLU A 43 22.14 16.09 -3.99
N LYS A 44 22.06 14.80 -4.36
CA LYS A 44 23.14 13.81 -4.29
C LYS A 44 23.60 13.34 -5.66
N GLU A 45 23.38 14.12 -6.71
CA GLU A 45 23.72 13.77 -8.10
C GLU A 45 25.18 13.31 -8.26
N ASP A 46 26.12 14.03 -7.66
CA ASP A 46 27.56 13.71 -7.68
C ASP A 46 27.89 12.44 -6.89
N GLU A 47 27.29 12.28 -5.70
CA GLU A 47 27.50 11.11 -4.83
C GLU A 47 26.92 9.82 -5.44
N LEU A 48 25.84 9.95 -6.22
CA LEU A 48 25.22 8.88 -6.98
C LEU A 48 25.97 8.55 -8.28
N GLY A 49 27.00 9.33 -8.65
CA GLY A 49 27.77 9.13 -9.87
C GLY A 49 26.95 9.38 -11.15
N LEU A 50 25.90 10.20 -11.07
CA LEU A 50 25.01 10.47 -12.21
C LEU A 50 25.63 11.43 -13.21
N GLY A 51 26.34 12.46 -12.72
CA GLY A 51 26.78 13.62 -13.51
C GLY A 51 27.67 13.34 -14.72
N GLU A 52 28.16 12.11 -14.90
CA GLU A 52 28.89 11.67 -16.09
C GLU A 52 27.98 11.23 -17.25
N ILE A 53 26.73 10.84 -16.97
CA ILE A 53 25.83 10.16 -17.92
C ILE A 53 24.45 10.83 -17.99
N PHE A 54 23.87 11.22 -16.85
CA PHE A 54 22.52 11.78 -16.75
C PHE A 54 22.49 12.90 -15.70
N LYS A 55 21.60 13.88 -15.88
CA LYS A 55 21.29 14.83 -14.81
C LYS A 55 20.20 14.28 -13.90
N GLY A 56 20.27 14.56 -12.61
CA GLY A 56 19.24 14.13 -11.65
C GLY A 56 17.85 14.63 -12.05
N LYS A 57 17.77 15.85 -12.58
CA LYS A 57 16.53 16.42 -13.11
C LYS A 57 15.92 15.62 -14.26
N GLU A 58 16.73 15.07 -15.17
CA GLU A 58 16.24 14.25 -16.30
C GLU A 58 15.65 12.93 -15.82
N ILE A 59 16.24 12.34 -14.77
CA ILE A 59 15.71 11.16 -14.11
C ILE A 59 14.39 11.50 -13.41
N ASN A 60 14.32 12.65 -12.74
CA ASN A 60 13.11 13.10 -12.06
C ASN A 60 11.96 13.39 -13.03
N GLU A 61 12.23 13.78 -14.28
CA GLU A 61 11.20 13.89 -15.31
C GLU A 61 10.52 12.55 -15.64
N ILE A 62 11.18 11.42 -15.37
CA ILE A 62 10.63 10.06 -15.52
C ILE A 62 9.91 9.62 -14.24
N LEU A 63 10.45 9.96 -13.06
CA LEU A 63 9.88 9.52 -11.77
C LEU A 63 8.68 10.37 -11.33
N ASP A 64 8.54 11.60 -11.80
CA ASP A 64 7.36 12.43 -11.58
C ASP A 64 6.28 12.10 -12.61
N LYS A 65 5.08 11.73 -12.16
CA LYS A 65 3.91 11.51 -13.04
C LYS A 65 3.60 12.74 -13.91
N ASN A 66 3.85 13.94 -13.37
CA ASN A 66 3.68 15.22 -14.07
C ASN A 66 4.95 15.70 -14.79
N GLY A 67 6.01 14.88 -14.77
CA GLY A 67 7.28 15.15 -15.43
C GLY A 67 7.15 15.19 -16.95
N GLY A 68 8.11 15.87 -17.58
CA GLY A 68 8.14 16.11 -19.03
C GLY A 68 8.64 14.94 -19.87
N ALA A 69 9.04 13.82 -19.24
CA ALA A 69 9.45 12.63 -19.98
C ALA A 69 8.24 12.01 -20.72
N PRO A 70 8.47 11.33 -21.86
CA PRO A 70 7.43 10.55 -22.53
C PRO A 70 6.68 9.61 -21.57
N ASP A 71 5.36 9.54 -21.69
CA ASP A 71 4.52 8.78 -20.76
C ASP A 71 4.90 7.30 -20.67
N PHE A 72 5.32 6.68 -21.78
CA PHE A 72 5.76 5.28 -21.78
C PHE A 72 6.97 5.02 -20.87
N LEU A 73 7.86 6.00 -20.67
CA LEU A 73 8.99 5.86 -19.74
C LEU A 73 8.52 5.93 -18.29
N LYS A 74 7.59 6.85 -18.01
CA LYS A 74 6.97 7.00 -16.68
C LYS A 74 6.18 5.74 -16.33
N GLU A 75 5.34 5.27 -17.25
CA GLU A 75 4.53 4.06 -17.12
C GLU A 75 5.35 2.77 -17.00
N LEU A 76 6.58 2.73 -17.55
CA LEU A 76 7.50 1.60 -17.41
C LEU A 76 8.06 1.46 -15.98
N ILE A 77 8.13 2.57 -15.24
CA ILE A 77 8.64 2.61 -13.85
C ILE A 77 7.51 2.65 -12.83
N SER A 78 6.48 3.45 -13.07
CA SER A 78 5.32 3.68 -12.19
C SER A 78 4.04 3.70 -13.03
N GLY A 79 3.56 2.51 -13.38
CA GLY A 79 2.37 2.33 -14.21
C GLY A 79 1.49 1.16 -13.74
N PRO A 80 0.36 0.92 -14.44
CA PRO A 80 -0.52 -0.21 -14.14
C PRO A 80 0.19 -1.56 -14.20
N TYR A 81 1.21 -1.65 -15.04
CA TYR A 81 2.07 -2.82 -15.12
C TYR A 81 3.46 -2.36 -15.52
N ASP A 82 4.37 -2.34 -14.55
CA ASP A 82 5.71 -1.76 -14.65
C ASP A 82 6.79 -2.74 -14.23
N CYS A 83 8.05 -2.33 -14.42
CA CYS A 83 9.20 -3.14 -14.06
C CYS A 83 9.35 -3.35 -12.55
N ASP A 84 8.85 -2.45 -11.71
CA ASP A 84 8.87 -2.60 -10.26
C ASP A 84 8.04 -3.81 -9.81
N LYS A 85 6.79 -3.90 -10.29
CA LYS A 85 5.90 -5.05 -10.02
C LYS A 85 6.49 -6.37 -10.49
N LEU A 86 7.10 -6.37 -11.66
CA LEU A 86 7.78 -7.54 -12.19
C LEU A 86 8.91 -8.02 -11.27
N ASP A 87 9.71 -7.09 -10.75
CA ASP A 87 10.83 -7.41 -9.86
C ASP A 87 10.33 -7.86 -8.48
N TYR A 88 9.52 -7.05 -7.78
CA TYR A 88 9.16 -7.36 -6.40
C TYR A 88 8.30 -8.63 -6.32
N LEU A 89 7.42 -8.92 -7.28
CA LEU A 89 6.62 -10.15 -7.24
C LEU A 89 7.50 -11.40 -7.29
N MET A 90 8.47 -11.41 -8.20
CA MET A 90 9.41 -12.51 -8.36
C MET A 90 10.35 -12.61 -7.16
N ARG A 91 10.90 -11.49 -6.72
CA ARG A 91 11.81 -11.40 -5.57
C ARG A 91 11.12 -11.85 -4.29
N ASP A 92 9.95 -11.31 -3.98
CA ASP A 92 9.30 -11.52 -2.69
C ASP A 92 8.70 -12.91 -2.61
N SER A 93 8.11 -13.43 -3.70
CA SER A 93 7.61 -14.82 -3.72
C SER A 93 8.73 -15.83 -3.51
N TYR A 94 9.93 -15.57 -4.07
CA TYR A 94 11.11 -16.38 -3.82
C TYR A 94 11.56 -16.31 -2.34
N HIS A 95 11.77 -15.10 -1.80
CA HIS A 95 12.31 -14.94 -0.44
C HIS A 95 11.33 -15.35 0.67
N THR A 96 10.02 -15.28 0.40
CA THR A 96 8.98 -15.71 1.35
C THR A 96 8.64 -17.19 1.21
N GLY A 97 9.14 -17.86 0.17
CA GLY A 97 8.81 -19.26 -0.14
C GLY A 97 7.38 -19.46 -0.64
N ALA A 98 6.77 -18.42 -1.19
CA ALA A 98 5.37 -18.36 -1.61
C ALA A 98 5.23 -18.30 -3.14
N LEU A 99 5.99 -19.15 -3.84
CA LEU A 99 6.01 -19.22 -5.30
C LEU A 99 4.62 -19.54 -5.87
N GLU A 100 3.78 -20.26 -5.13
CA GLU A 100 2.40 -20.54 -5.50
C GLU A 100 1.51 -19.29 -5.61
N TYR A 101 1.89 -18.18 -4.97
CA TYR A 101 1.15 -16.92 -5.02
C TYR A 101 1.76 -15.93 -6.02
N GLY A 102 3.08 -15.81 -6.07
CA GLY A 102 3.75 -14.74 -6.83
C GLY A 102 4.50 -15.17 -8.09
N SER A 103 4.44 -16.44 -8.50
CA SER A 103 5.10 -16.90 -9.73
C SER A 103 4.41 -16.31 -10.97
N ILE A 104 5.14 -15.46 -11.69
CA ILE A 104 4.73 -14.86 -12.97
C ILE A 104 5.74 -15.19 -14.07
N ASP A 105 5.39 -14.89 -15.33
CA ASP A 105 6.29 -14.99 -16.48
C ASP A 105 6.73 -13.57 -16.91
N PRO A 106 7.78 -13.00 -16.27
CA PRO A 106 8.19 -11.63 -16.55
C PRO A 106 8.73 -11.48 -17.97
N GLU A 107 9.41 -12.50 -18.51
CA GLU A 107 9.96 -12.48 -19.88
C GLU A 107 8.84 -12.34 -20.92
N ARG A 108 7.77 -13.13 -20.78
CA ARG A 108 6.61 -13.03 -21.69
C ARG A 108 5.96 -11.66 -21.67
N ILE A 109 5.93 -11.01 -20.52
CA ILE A 109 5.30 -9.70 -20.38
C ILE A 109 6.21 -8.60 -20.93
N ILE A 110 7.52 -8.69 -20.65
CA ILE A 110 8.52 -7.78 -21.21
C ILE A 110 8.51 -7.85 -22.74
N ASP A 111 8.51 -9.05 -23.32
CA ASP A 111 8.38 -9.27 -24.77
C ASP A 111 7.05 -8.74 -25.35
N GLY A 112 6.05 -8.61 -24.49
CA GLY A 112 4.72 -8.08 -24.80
C GLY A 112 4.65 -6.55 -24.86
N PHE A 113 5.56 -5.82 -24.22
CA PHE A 113 5.50 -4.36 -24.19
C PHE A 113 5.65 -3.75 -25.59
N ARG A 114 4.80 -2.76 -25.89
CA ARG A 114 4.82 -1.97 -27.12
C ARG A 114 4.71 -0.49 -26.75
N VAL A 115 5.23 0.38 -27.59
CA VAL A 115 5.02 1.82 -27.47
C VAL A 115 4.21 2.30 -28.66
N LYS A 116 3.10 2.99 -28.39
CA LYS A 116 2.26 3.63 -29.39
C LYS A 116 1.81 4.98 -28.85
N ASP A 117 1.93 6.03 -29.66
CA ASP A 117 1.50 7.39 -29.31
C ASP A 117 2.05 7.87 -27.96
N LEU A 118 3.34 7.55 -27.71
CA LEU A 118 4.08 7.84 -26.47
C LEU A 118 3.55 7.15 -25.21
N HIS A 119 2.66 6.18 -25.34
CA HIS A 119 2.13 5.37 -24.25
C HIS A 119 2.63 3.92 -24.32
N LEU A 120 2.84 3.33 -23.15
CA LEU A 120 3.11 1.91 -22.97
C LEU A 120 1.83 1.11 -23.20
N CYS A 121 1.94 0.10 -24.04
CA CYS A 121 0.89 -0.81 -24.45
C CYS A 121 1.34 -2.26 -24.24
N ILE A 122 0.39 -3.18 -24.14
CA ILE A 122 0.63 -4.62 -24.05
C ILE A 122 0.14 -5.31 -25.32
N SER A 123 0.98 -6.11 -25.95
CA SER A 123 0.57 -6.98 -27.05
C SER A 123 -0.53 -7.94 -26.60
N SER A 124 -1.58 -8.10 -27.42
CA SER A 124 -2.64 -9.09 -27.19
C SER A 124 -2.09 -10.50 -26.97
N SER A 125 -0.94 -10.83 -27.56
CA SER A 125 -0.25 -12.10 -27.37
C SER A 125 0.29 -12.33 -25.94
N ALA A 126 0.62 -11.27 -25.20
CA ALA A 126 1.08 -11.33 -23.81
C ALA A 126 -0.04 -11.12 -22.79
N LEU A 127 -1.26 -10.83 -23.25
CA LEU A 127 -2.39 -10.46 -22.39
C LEU A 127 -2.67 -11.52 -21.32
N HIS A 128 -2.64 -12.81 -21.67
CA HIS A 128 -2.84 -13.88 -20.69
C HIS A 128 -1.81 -13.85 -19.55
N ALA A 129 -0.54 -13.54 -19.84
CA ALA A 129 0.50 -13.46 -18.81
C ALA A 129 0.27 -12.27 -17.88
N VAL A 130 -0.11 -11.10 -18.43
CA VAL A 130 -0.50 -9.93 -17.65
C VAL A 130 -1.72 -10.23 -16.76
N MET A 131 -2.76 -10.85 -17.32
CA MET A 131 -3.96 -11.22 -16.56
C MET A 131 -3.67 -12.15 -15.38
N ASN A 132 -2.85 -13.18 -15.61
CA ASN A 132 -2.40 -14.06 -14.54
C ASN A 132 -1.61 -13.31 -13.47
N SER A 133 -0.75 -12.37 -13.87
CA SER A 133 0.05 -11.60 -12.91
C SER A 133 -0.81 -10.72 -11.99
N PHE A 134 -1.96 -10.20 -12.44
CA PHE A 134 -2.89 -9.50 -11.54
C PHE A 134 -3.44 -10.41 -10.43
N LEU A 135 -3.73 -11.67 -10.75
CA LEU A 135 -4.12 -12.67 -9.74
C LEU A 135 -2.97 -12.96 -8.77
N SER A 136 -1.74 -13.04 -9.28
CA SER A 136 -0.55 -13.24 -8.45
C SER A 136 -0.30 -12.07 -7.50
N ILE A 137 -0.43 -10.83 -8.00
CA ILE A 137 -0.38 -9.62 -7.19
C ILE A 137 -1.41 -9.72 -6.06
N GLN A 138 -2.69 -9.93 -6.39
CA GLN A 138 -3.74 -10.02 -5.39
C GLN A 138 -3.46 -11.10 -4.33
N SER A 139 -2.90 -12.25 -4.75
CA SER A 139 -2.55 -13.35 -3.88
C SER A 139 -1.39 -13.00 -2.94
N MET A 140 -0.31 -12.41 -3.45
CA MET A 140 0.84 -11.95 -2.65
C MET A 140 0.42 -10.90 -1.62
N TYR A 141 -0.43 -9.94 -2.00
CA TYR A 141 -0.94 -8.94 -1.05
C TYR A 141 -1.83 -9.55 0.03
N THR A 142 -2.72 -10.46 -0.33
CA THR A 142 -3.61 -11.10 0.65
C THR A 142 -2.85 -12.01 1.63
N ALA A 143 -1.94 -12.83 1.10
CA ALA A 143 -1.30 -13.91 1.85
C ALA A 143 -0.02 -13.47 2.58
N ILE A 144 0.75 -12.54 1.99
CA ILE A 144 2.09 -12.17 2.46
C ILE A 144 2.09 -10.74 3.00
N TYR A 145 1.97 -9.74 2.12
CA TYR A 145 2.20 -8.35 2.50
C TYR A 145 1.19 -7.84 3.53
N TYR A 146 -0.09 -8.22 3.39
CA TYR A 146 -1.12 -7.94 4.40
C TYR A 146 -1.39 -9.13 5.28
N HIS A 147 -0.46 -10.04 5.51
CA HIS A 147 -0.72 -11.07 6.49
C HIS A 147 -1.02 -10.43 7.86
N ARG A 148 -2.15 -10.80 8.48
CA ARG A 148 -2.64 -10.20 9.75
C ARG A 148 -1.59 -10.06 10.85
N THR A 149 -0.58 -10.95 10.89
CA THR A 149 0.50 -10.87 11.87
C THR A 149 1.51 -9.78 11.52
N SER A 150 1.88 -9.60 10.25
CA SER A 150 2.75 -8.50 9.81
C SER A 150 2.09 -7.17 10.13
N ARG A 151 0.80 -7.03 9.81
CA ARG A 151 -0.02 -5.84 10.14
C ARG A 151 -0.02 -5.46 11.60
N ILE A 152 -0.11 -6.44 12.49
CA ILE A 152 0.00 -6.18 13.93
C ILE A 152 1.34 -5.55 14.29
N PHE A 153 2.44 -6.00 13.68
CA PHE A 153 3.76 -5.42 13.94
C PHE A 153 3.93 -4.05 13.28
N ASP A 154 3.38 -3.84 12.08
CA ASP A 154 3.35 -2.51 11.43
C ASP A 154 2.63 -1.50 12.32
N PHE A 155 1.46 -1.85 12.88
CA PHE A 155 0.75 -0.97 13.82
C PHE A 155 1.56 -0.70 15.08
N MET A 156 2.25 -1.70 15.62
CA MET A 156 3.09 -1.50 16.79
C MET A 156 4.29 -0.59 16.50
N ILE A 157 4.93 -0.71 15.33
CA ILE A 157 6.02 0.18 14.92
C ILE A 157 5.46 1.60 14.72
N ALA A 158 4.34 1.74 14.00
CA ALA A 158 3.67 3.02 13.81
C ALA A 158 3.32 3.68 15.15
N ASP A 159 2.80 2.92 16.13
CA ASP A 159 2.48 3.40 17.48
C ASP A 159 3.71 3.87 18.25
N ALA A 160 4.83 3.17 18.10
CA ALA A 160 6.06 3.59 18.74
C ALA A 160 6.56 4.92 18.15
N LEU A 161 6.59 5.03 16.83
CA LEU A 161 7.12 6.20 16.13
C LEU A 161 6.20 7.43 16.26
N SER A 162 4.88 7.23 16.25
CA SER A 162 3.91 8.31 16.43
C SER A 162 3.91 8.93 17.83
N MET A 163 4.54 8.28 18.82
CA MET A 163 4.78 8.90 20.14
C MET A 163 5.85 9.99 20.11
N ILE A 164 6.71 10.03 19.09
CA ILE A 164 7.87 10.91 19.02
C ILE A 164 7.87 11.77 17.74
N PRO A 165 6.78 12.51 17.45
CA PRO A 165 6.59 13.21 16.19
C PRO A 165 7.68 14.25 15.88
N ASP A 166 8.26 14.88 16.91
CA ASP A 166 9.38 15.82 16.72
C ASP A 166 10.59 15.16 16.07
N PHE A 167 10.89 13.91 16.46
CA PHE A 167 11.97 13.13 15.86
C PHE A 167 11.63 12.68 14.43
N ILE A 168 10.36 12.36 14.18
CA ILE A 168 9.89 12.02 12.83
C ILE A 168 10.07 13.21 11.88
N ASN A 169 9.71 14.42 12.32
CA ASN A 169 9.93 15.65 11.56
C ASN A 169 11.42 15.98 11.39
N GLU A 170 12.25 15.72 12.41
CA GLU A 170 13.71 15.85 12.34
C GLU A 170 14.29 14.97 11.22
N ILE A 171 13.93 13.69 11.18
CA ILE A 171 14.43 12.73 10.17
C ILE A 171 14.11 13.17 8.74
N VAL A 172 12.90 13.66 8.48
CA VAL A 172 12.43 13.98 7.11
C VAL A 172 12.68 15.43 6.70
N SER A 173 13.42 16.19 7.51
CA SER A 173 13.64 17.63 7.30
C SER A 173 14.55 17.92 6.11
N GLU A 174 15.70 17.24 6.04
CA GLU A 174 16.77 17.46 5.06
C GLU A 174 17.26 16.10 4.55
N VAL A 175 17.77 16.06 3.31
CA VAL A 175 18.25 14.82 2.67
C VAL A 175 19.41 14.20 3.44
N ASP A 176 20.39 15.00 3.87
CA ASP A 176 21.55 14.50 4.62
C ASP A 176 21.13 13.81 5.90
N THR A 177 20.26 14.45 6.69
CA THR A 177 19.71 13.87 7.91
C THR A 177 18.95 12.58 7.61
N PHE A 178 18.09 12.58 6.58
CA PHE A 178 17.31 11.41 6.19
C PHE A 178 18.20 10.18 5.88
N LEU A 179 19.32 10.40 5.18
CA LEU A 179 20.26 9.35 4.79
C LEU A 179 21.04 8.73 5.98
N GLU A 180 21.00 9.35 7.17
CA GLU A 180 21.58 8.76 8.39
C GLU A 180 20.68 7.66 9.01
N TYR A 181 19.42 7.55 8.55
CA TYR A 181 18.41 6.71 9.18
C TYR A 181 18.02 5.48 8.35
N ASP A 182 18.16 4.31 8.99
CA ASP A 182 17.62 3.03 8.55
C ASP A 182 16.80 2.39 9.70
N ASP A 183 16.24 1.20 9.45
CA ASP A 183 15.47 0.43 10.45
C ASP A 183 16.21 0.21 11.77
N HIS A 184 17.54 0.09 11.71
CA HIS A 184 18.37 -0.17 12.87
C HIS A 184 18.71 1.13 13.61
N THR A 185 19.19 2.16 12.91
CA THR A 185 19.65 3.41 13.52
C THR A 185 18.49 4.16 14.18
N ILE A 186 17.29 4.15 13.59
CA ILE A 186 16.11 4.76 14.22
C ILE A 186 15.79 4.10 15.57
N VAL A 187 15.87 2.77 15.65
CA VAL A 187 15.64 2.02 16.90
C VAL A 187 16.74 2.30 17.92
N GLU A 188 17.98 2.49 17.48
CA GLU A 188 19.09 2.83 18.37
C GLU A 188 18.94 4.23 18.95
N VAL A 189 18.60 5.24 18.13
CA VAL A 189 18.39 6.61 18.61
C VAL A 189 17.23 6.67 19.60
N VAL A 190 16.12 5.98 19.32
CA VAL A 190 14.99 5.89 20.27
C VAL A 190 15.42 5.23 21.58
N ARG A 191 16.26 4.19 21.51
CA ARG A 191 16.81 3.53 22.70
C ARG A 191 17.68 4.49 23.51
N GLU A 192 18.60 5.21 22.88
CA GLU A 192 19.50 6.15 23.56
C GLU A 192 18.73 7.30 24.21
N ARG A 193 17.82 7.94 23.47
CA ARG A 193 16.97 9.03 24.00
C ARG A 193 16.12 8.55 25.18
N ALA A 194 15.70 7.28 25.20
CA ALA A 194 14.95 6.69 26.31
C ALA A 194 15.79 6.34 27.57
N LYS A 195 17.13 6.34 27.53
CA LYS A 195 17.98 5.71 28.57
C LYS A 195 17.91 6.31 29.98
N ASN A 196 17.49 7.55 30.14
CA ASN A 196 17.38 8.20 31.46
C ASN A 196 16.01 8.86 31.67
N GLU A 197 15.04 8.53 30.83
CA GLU A 197 13.71 9.11 30.90
C GLU A 197 12.79 8.33 31.85
N SER A 198 11.84 9.05 32.44
CA SER A 198 10.83 8.42 33.29
C SER A 198 9.88 7.52 32.46
N PRO A 199 9.24 6.50 33.05
CA PRO A 199 8.32 5.59 32.35
C PRO A 199 7.17 6.25 31.58
N SER A 200 6.79 7.48 31.93
CA SER A 200 5.67 8.19 31.32
C SER A 200 6.04 8.98 30.06
N THR A 201 7.33 9.16 29.78
CA THR A 201 7.83 9.92 28.64
C THR A 201 7.56 9.24 27.29
N PRO A 202 7.48 10.02 26.20
CA PRO A 202 7.20 9.46 24.88
C PRO A 202 8.28 8.49 24.37
N TYR A 203 9.57 8.81 24.48
CA TYR A 203 10.64 7.89 24.03
C TYR A 203 10.66 6.59 24.84
N ARG A 204 10.41 6.66 26.15
CA ARG A 204 10.37 5.46 26.98
C ARG A 204 9.19 4.55 26.59
N LYS A 205 8.01 5.12 26.31
CA LYS A 205 6.85 4.35 25.81
C LYS A 205 7.08 3.77 24.42
N ALA A 206 7.63 4.56 23.50
CA ALA A 206 8.01 4.12 22.16
C ALA A 206 8.96 2.91 22.23
N MET A 207 10.01 3.03 23.05
CA MET A 207 10.98 1.96 23.26
C MET A 207 10.37 0.69 23.87
N GLU A 208 9.38 0.80 24.77
CA GLU A 208 8.68 -0.38 25.29
C GLU A 208 7.85 -1.08 24.22
N ILE A 209 7.25 -0.35 23.29
CA ILE A 209 6.56 -0.96 22.13
C ILE A 209 7.58 -1.62 21.19
N LEU A 210 8.69 -0.95 20.85
CA LEU A 210 9.75 -1.54 20.02
C LEU A 210 10.37 -2.79 20.65
N LYS A 211 10.52 -2.84 21.99
CA LYS A 211 10.92 -4.06 22.70
C LYS A 211 9.90 -5.18 22.48
N LYS A 212 8.60 -4.89 22.58
CA LYS A 212 7.55 -5.88 22.30
C LYS A 212 7.61 -6.39 20.86
N VAL A 213 7.88 -5.52 19.87
CA VAL A 213 8.12 -5.92 18.48
C VAL A 213 9.29 -6.90 18.41
N ARG A 214 10.46 -6.54 18.95
CA ARG A 214 11.67 -7.36 18.98
C ARG A 214 11.44 -8.75 19.61
N TYR A 215 10.66 -8.82 20.69
CA TYR A 215 10.34 -10.07 21.38
C TYR A 215 9.04 -10.74 20.91
N ARG A 216 8.49 -10.31 19.76
CA ARG A 216 7.30 -10.89 19.12
C ARG A 216 6.04 -10.89 20.02
N GLN A 217 5.94 -9.91 20.90
CA GLN A 217 4.83 -9.74 21.86
C GLN A 217 3.72 -8.87 21.26
N LYS A 218 2.83 -9.50 20.49
CA LYS A 218 1.71 -8.84 19.82
C LYS A 218 0.80 -8.08 20.80
N MET A 219 0.66 -6.78 20.60
CA MET A 219 -0.28 -5.90 21.33
C MET A 219 -1.71 -5.99 20.78
N TYR A 220 -1.86 -6.29 19.50
CA TYR A 220 -3.15 -6.39 18.83
C TYR A 220 -3.50 -7.85 18.50
N LYS A 221 -4.79 -8.07 18.24
CA LYS A 221 -5.31 -9.31 17.65
C LYS A 221 -6.41 -8.96 16.64
N CYS A 222 -6.39 -9.63 15.49
CA CYS A 222 -7.48 -9.57 14.52
C CYS A 222 -8.73 -10.24 15.13
N ILE A 223 -9.84 -9.51 15.20
CA ILE A 223 -11.13 -9.94 15.76
C ILE A 223 -12.18 -10.21 14.69
N LEU A 224 -12.01 -9.67 13.48
CA LEU A 224 -12.84 -9.93 12.31
C LEU A 224 -11.96 -9.83 11.06
N GLU A 225 -12.15 -10.77 10.15
CA GLU A 225 -11.63 -10.73 8.78
C GLU A 225 -12.83 -10.95 7.86
N PHE A 226 -13.03 -10.04 6.91
CA PHE A 226 -14.20 -10.00 6.04
C PHE A 226 -13.78 -9.63 4.61
N PRO A 227 -13.70 -10.60 3.69
CA PRO A 227 -13.50 -10.31 2.28
C PRO A 227 -14.80 -9.75 1.68
N LEU A 228 -14.70 -8.62 1.00
CA LEU A 228 -15.81 -7.84 0.45
C LEU A 228 -15.64 -7.76 -1.05
N SER A 229 -16.46 -8.49 -1.81
CA SER A 229 -16.40 -8.45 -3.28
C SER A 229 -17.24 -7.29 -3.80
N PHE A 230 -16.67 -6.47 -4.67
CA PHE A 230 -17.38 -5.37 -5.29
C PHE A 230 -17.08 -5.25 -6.79
N PRO A 231 -18.08 -4.78 -7.57
CA PRO A 231 -17.88 -4.43 -8.98
C PRO A 231 -17.04 -3.16 -9.13
N LEU A 232 -16.22 -3.07 -10.18
CA LEU A 232 -15.65 -1.79 -10.64
C LEU A 232 -16.59 -0.96 -11.51
N VAL A 233 -17.77 -1.48 -11.85
CA VAL A 233 -18.81 -0.72 -12.55
C VAL A 233 -19.46 0.23 -11.55
N VAL A 234 -18.79 1.32 -11.18
CA VAL A 234 -19.32 2.25 -10.18
C VAL A 234 -19.19 3.69 -10.65
N GLU A 235 -20.34 4.31 -10.92
CA GLU A 235 -20.50 5.78 -11.00
C GLU A 235 -20.38 6.44 -9.61
N GLU A 236 -20.54 5.67 -8.52
CA GLU A 236 -20.24 6.08 -7.13
C GLU A 236 -18.77 5.85 -6.77
N LYS A 237 -18.24 6.66 -5.83
CA LYS A 237 -16.84 6.59 -5.35
C LYS A 237 -16.70 5.52 -4.27
N PRO A 238 -16.20 4.29 -4.57
CA PRO A 238 -16.14 3.19 -3.58
C PRO A 238 -15.27 3.55 -2.37
N ARG A 239 -14.29 4.43 -2.59
CA ARG A 239 -13.44 4.99 -1.56
C ARG A 239 -14.23 5.71 -0.45
N GLU A 240 -15.23 6.52 -0.80
CA GLU A 240 -16.01 7.27 0.19
C GLU A 240 -16.88 6.32 1.05
N ASP A 241 -17.45 5.28 0.44
CA ASP A 241 -18.21 4.25 1.15
C ASP A 241 -17.31 3.46 2.12
N ILE A 242 -16.09 3.11 1.70
CA ILE A 242 -15.10 2.41 2.52
C ILE A 242 -14.60 3.29 3.69
N GLU A 243 -14.33 4.58 3.45
CA GLU A 243 -13.93 5.51 4.50
C GLU A 243 -15.06 5.69 5.52
N ARG A 244 -16.31 5.82 5.05
CA ARG A 244 -17.50 5.94 5.91
C ARG A 244 -17.71 4.69 6.78
N ILE A 245 -17.65 3.49 6.21
CA ILE A 245 -17.85 2.25 6.97
C ILE A 245 -16.75 2.04 8.01
N SER A 246 -15.51 2.41 7.67
CA SER A 246 -14.38 2.32 8.59
C SER A 246 -14.57 3.23 9.81
N ALA A 247 -14.93 4.50 9.58
CA ALA A 247 -15.24 5.43 10.67
C ALA A 247 -16.40 4.95 11.55
N ARG A 248 -17.43 4.35 10.94
CA ARG A 248 -18.58 3.78 11.67
C ARG A 248 -18.18 2.59 12.55
N ILE A 249 -17.34 1.70 12.04
CA ILE A 249 -16.85 0.54 12.80
C ILE A 249 -16.00 0.98 14.00
N GLU A 250 -15.16 2.01 13.83
CA GLU A 250 -14.38 2.58 14.93
C GLU A 250 -15.27 3.14 16.04
N GLU A 251 -16.41 3.75 15.67
CA GLU A 251 -17.40 4.27 16.60
C GLU A 251 -18.07 3.18 17.45
N PHE A 252 -18.20 1.95 16.94
CA PHE A 252 -18.80 0.83 17.70
C PHE A 252 -18.07 0.51 18.99
N SER A 253 -16.77 0.81 19.08
CA SER A 253 -16.03 0.72 20.33
C SER A 253 -16.66 1.59 21.42
N ARG A 254 -17.05 2.83 21.10
CA ARG A 254 -17.68 3.77 22.03
C ARG A 254 -19.11 3.35 22.37
N GLU A 255 -19.90 2.94 21.37
CA GLU A 255 -21.27 2.45 21.58
C GLU A 255 -21.37 1.15 22.42
N CYS A 256 -20.25 0.42 22.53
CA CYS A 256 -20.16 -0.83 23.28
C CYS A 256 -19.40 -0.68 24.60
N ASP A 257 -19.17 0.55 25.09
CA ASP A 257 -18.41 0.82 26.32
C ASP A 257 -16.98 0.22 26.29
N ALA A 258 -16.37 0.20 25.10
CA ALA A 258 -15.11 -0.45 24.77
C ALA A 258 -14.12 0.52 24.09
N ALA A 259 -14.22 1.83 24.39
CA ALA A 259 -13.37 2.86 23.77
C ALA A 259 -11.86 2.62 24.02
N ASP A 260 -11.50 1.92 25.10
CA ASP A 260 -10.13 1.57 25.45
C ASP A 260 -9.58 0.31 24.74
N PHE A 261 -10.34 -0.25 23.79
CA PHE A 261 -9.93 -1.41 23.00
C PHE A 261 -9.02 -1.06 21.84
N ASN A 262 -8.86 0.24 21.53
CA ASN A 262 -8.08 0.73 20.40
C ASN A 262 -8.41 -0.02 19.11
N ILE A 263 -9.69 0.06 18.69
CA ILE A 263 -10.16 -0.58 17.46
C ILE A 263 -9.44 0.04 16.28
N ARG A 264 -8.87 -0.80 15.42
CA ARG A 264 -8.28 -0.41 14.15
C ARG A 264 -8.99 -1.14 13.02
N VAL A 265 -9.44 -0.38 12.03
CA VAL A 265 -10.01 -0.94 10.80
C VAL A 265 -8.94 -0.91 9.72
N ASP A 266 -8.29 -2.04 9.50
CA ASP A 266 -7.37 -2.23 8.40
C ASP A 266 -8.17 -2.70 7.19
N HIS A 267 -8.55 -1.73 6.39
CA HIS A 267 -9.14 -1.92 5.09
C HIS A 267 -8.20 -1.34 4.04
N ARG A 268 -6.90 -1.22 4.37
CA ARG A 268 -5.83 -0.86 3.42
C ARG A 268 -5.75 -1.96 2.37
N HIS A 269 -6.83 -2.18 1.62
CA HIS A 269 -6.99 -1.96 0.21
C HIS A 269 -8.47 -1.82 -0.21
N ILE A 270 -8.89 -0.68 -0.81
CA ILE A 270 -9.30 -0.79 -2.23
C ILE A 270 -8.28 -1.74 -2.81
N ILE A 271 -8.62 -2.91 -3.39
CA ILE A 271 -7.61 -3.61 -4.18
C ILE A 271 -7.20 -2.64 -5.29
N ARG A 272 -6.18 -1.83 -4.98
CA ARG A 272 -5.00 -1.71 -5.77
C ARG A 272 -4.58 -3.17 -5.97
N PRO A 273 -4.47 -3.72 -7.18
CA PRO A 273 -3.42 -4.67 -7.45
C PRO A 273 -2.19 -3.89 -7.02
N VAL A 274 -1.74 -4.16 -5.81
CA VAL A 274 -1.03 -3.11 -5.08
C VAL A 274 0.25 -2.79 -5.84
N GLY A 275 0.43 -1.48 -6.05
CA GLY A 275 1.27 -0.89 -7.08
C GLY A 275 0.49 -0.12 -8.16
N VAL A 276 -0.83 -0.34 -8.30
CA VAL A 276 -1.68 0.34 -9.30
C VAL A 276 -2.85 1.04 -8.63
N ASP A 277 -3.09 2.31 -8.94
CA ASP A 277 -4.30 3.01 -8.48
C ASP A 277 -5.56 2.39 -9.10
N LEU A 278 -6.70 2.39 -8.38
CA LEU A 278 -7.97 1.96 -8.96
C LEU A 278 -8.31 2.80 -10.20
N GLU A 279 -8.01 4.09 -10.15
CA GLU A 279 -8.13 4.99 -11.29
C GLU A 279 -7.21 4.53 -12.42
N ASP A 280 -5.99 4.11 -12.14
CA ASP A 280 -5.03 3.59 -13.12
C ASP A 280 -5.51 2.28 -13.76
N ILE A 281 -6.15 1.38 -13.00
CA ILE A 281 -6.80 0.18 -13.55
C ILE A 281 -7.98 0.58 -14.42
N ILE A 282 -8.87 1.44 -13.94
CA ILE A 282 -10.05 1.89 -14.71
C ILE A 282 -9.57 2.52 -16.01
N ASN A 283 -8.56 3.37 -15.95
CA ASN A 283 -7.91 3.96 -17.11
C ASN A 283 -7.34 2.86 -18.03
N TRP A 284 -6.64 1.87 -17.49
CA TRP A 284 -6.10 0.76 -18.28
C TRP A 284 -7.18 -0.13 -18.92
N LEU A 285 -8.34 -0.32 -18.25
CA LEU A 285 -9.49 -1.05 -18.76
C LEU A 285 -10.25 -0.28 -19.85
N THR A 286 -10.38 1.03 -19.67
CA THR A 286 -11.22 1.90 -20.51
C THR A 286 -10.46 2.48 -21.70
N PHE A 287 -9.18 2.81 -21.54
CA PHE A 287 -8.35 3.31 -22.62
C PHE A 287 -7.83 2.19 -23.51
N SER A 288 -7.50 2.59 -24.74
CA SER A 288 -6.86 1.69 -25.69
C SER A 288 -5.40 1.51 -25.29
N ARG A 289 -5.11 0.38 -24.64
CA ARG A 289 -3.77 -0.01 -24.16
C ARG A 289 -3.31 -1.38 -24.65
N ILE A 290 -4.17 -2.13 -25.34
CA ILE A 290 -3.85 -3.44 -25.87
C ILE A 290 -3.49 -3.30 -27.34
N TYR A 291 -2.23 -3.55 -27.68
CA TYR A 291 -1.76 -3.61 -29.06
C TYR A 291 -2.18 -4.93 -29.68
N ASP A 292 -3.16 -4.89 -30.57
CA ASP A 292 -3.63 -6.07 -31.28
C ASP A 292 -2.65 -6.43 -32.40
N THR A 293 -2.09 -7.65 -32.33
CA THR A 293 -1.12 -8.13 -33.30
C THR A 293 -1.73 -8.49 -34.65
N GLU A 294 -3.05 -8.61 -34.76
CA GLU A 294 -3.72 -8.96 -36.02
C GLU A 294 -3.85 -7.76 -36.97
N ASP A 295 -4.24 -6.60 -36.45
CA ASP A 295 -4.46 -5.38 -37.24
C ASP A 295 -3.52 -4.21 -36.90
N ASN A 296 -2.61 -4.39 -35.92
CA ASN A 296 -1.64 -3.39 -35.46
C ASN A 296 -2.28 -2.12 -34.86
N GLU A 297 -3.53 -2.21 -34.44
CA GLU A 297 -4.24 -1.15 -33.75
C GLU A 297 -4.20 -1.32 -32.23
N VAL A 298 -4.36 -0.21 -31.52
CA VAL A 298 -4.48 -0.26 -30.05
C VAL A 298 -5.96 -0.21 -29.68
N LYS A 299 -6.38 -1.15 -28.84
CA LYS A 299 -7.77 -1.37 -28.45
C LYS A 299 -7.87 -1.42 -26.92
N SER A 300 -9.07 -1.18 -26.40
CA SER A 300 -9.33 -1.45 -24.98
C SER A 300 -9.41 -2.95 -24.73
N ILE A 301 -9.22 -3.37 -23.49
CA ILE A 301 -9.31 -4.79 -23.12
C ILE A 301 -10.72 -5.36 -23.39
N GLU A 302 -11.78 -4.57 -23.28
CA GLU A 302 -13.15 -5.00 -23.59
C GLU A 302 -13.30 -5.42 -25.05
N HIS A 303 -12.68 -4.66 -25.96
CA HIS A 303 -12.72 -4.96 -27.39
C HIS A 303 -11.94 -6.24 -27.73
N VAL A 304 -10.80 -6.48 -27.06
CA VAL A 304 -9.95 -7.65 -27.32
C VAL A 304 -10.47 -8.90 -26.61
N SER A 305 -10.94 -8.77 -25.37
CA SER A 305 -11.46 -9.88 -24.56
C SER A 305 -12.49 -9.41 -23.53
N LYS A 306 -13.77 -9.59 -23.85
CA LYS A 306 -14.89 -9.37 -22.91
C LYS A 306 -14.79 -10.25 -21.66
N ALA A 307 -14.13 -11.40 -21.74
CA ALA A 307 -13.92 -12.29 -20.59
C ALA A 307 -12.96 -11.63 -19.59
N TYR A 308 -11.76 -11.24 -20.04
CA TYR A 308 -10.78 -10.59 -19.17
C TYR A 308 -11.25 -9.24 -18.63
N PHE A 309 -11.96 -8.47 -19.46
CA PHE A 309 -12.62 -7.25 -18.99
C PHE A 309 -13.56 -7.54 -17.81
N ARG A 310 -14.43 -8.55 -17.90
CA ARG A 310 -15.35 -8.92 -16.82
C ARG A 310 -14.65 -9.46 -15.58
N ASP A 311 -13.55 -10.19 -15.74
CA ASP A 311 -12.75 -10.67 -14.62
C ASP A 311 -12.15 -9.49 -13.84
N LEU A 312 -11.63 -8.48 -14.56
CA LEU A 312 -11.18 -7.21 -13.99
C LEU A 312 -12.33 -6.23 -13.71
N LEU A 313 -13.58 -6.66 -13.68
CA LEU A 313 -14.66 -5.87 -13.10
C LEU A 313 -15.00 -6.33 -11.68
N ARG A 314 -14.37 -7.38 -11.14
CA ARG A 314 -14.68 -7.91 -9.81
C ARG A 314 -13.44 -7.90 -8.92
N TYR A 315 -13.48 -7.12 -7.85
CA TYR A 315 -12.37 -6.98 -6.92
C TYR A 315 -12.86 -7.23 -5.48
N SER A 316 -12.08 -7.95 -4.68
CA SER A 316 -12.29 -8.21 -3.24
C SER A 316 -11.49 -7.33 -2.26
N VAL A 317 -12.08 -6.34 -1.59
CA VAL A 317 -11.42 -5.68 -0.44
C VAL A 317 -11.38 -6.63 0.76
N LEU A 318 -10.21 -6.82 1.37
CA LEU A 318 -10.13 -7.52 2.65
C LEU A 318 -10.21 -6.55 3.82
N PHE A 319 -11.36 -6.52 4.51
CA PHE A 319 -11.51 -5.79 5.77
C PHE A 319 -11.00 -6.63 6.93
N ARG A 320 -10.15 -6.02 7.77
CA ARG A 320 -9.75 -6.58 9.05
C ARG A 320 -9.97 -5.60 10.17
N ILE A 321 -10.49 -6.11 11.28
CA ILE A 321 -10.66 -5.33 12.51
C ILE A 321 -9.70 -5.89 13.54
N PHE A 322 -8.87 -5.02 14.09
CA PHE A 322 -7.93 -5.34 15.16
C PHE A 322 -8.36 -4.64 16.44
N ALA A 323 -8.07 -5.27 17.58
CA ALA A 323 -8.28 -4.69 18.89
C ALA A 323 -7.15 -5.08 19.85
N ASP A 324 -7.03 -4.33 20.95
CA ASP A 324 -6.07 -4.60 22.01
C ASP A 324 -6.24 -6.03 22.56
N ARG A 325 -5.13 -6.75 22.58
CA ARG A 325 -5.10 -8.18 22.90
C ARG A 325 -5.46 -8.46 24.36
N GLU A 326 -5.10 -7.58 25.29
CA GLU A 326 -5.41 -7.75 26.71
C GLU A 326 -6.87 -7.41 27.00
N ARG A 327 -7.42 -6.38 26.33
CA ARG A 327 -8.85 -6.05 26.41
C ARG A 327 -9.74 -7.16 25.89
N ILE A 328 -9.37 -7.77 24.77
CA ILE A 328 -10.08 -8.94 24.22
C ILE A 328 -10.16 -10.07 25.26
N LYS A 329 -9.05 -10.36 25.96
CA LYS A 329 -9.03 -11.43 26.98
C LYS A 329 -9.92 -11.08 28.18
N LYS A 330 -9.91 -9.83 28.61
CA LYS A 330 -10.63 -9.36 29.81
C LYS A 330 -12.14 -9.23 29.56
N TYR A 331 -12.55 -8.86 28.35
CA TYR A 331 -13.93 -8.52 28.01
C TYR A 331 -14.39 -9.16 26.68
N PRO A 332 -14.39 -10.51 26.58
CA PRO A 332 -14.69 -11.20 25.32
C PRO A 332 -16.11 -10.94 24.79
N HIS A 333 -17.08 -10.68 25.69
CA HIS A 333 -18.46 -10.38 25.32
C HIS A 333 -18.62 -9.05 24.57
N LEU A 334 -17.80 -8.03 24.89
CA LEU A 334 -17.80 -6.75 24.18
C LEU A 334 -17.22 -6.89 22.77
N VAL A 335 -16.18 -7.72 22.62
CA VAL A 335 -15.60 -8.06 21.31
C VAL A 335 -16.64 -8.72 20.41
N GLU A 336 -17.44 -9.64 20.96
CA GLU A 336 -18.48 -10.31 20.18
C GLU A 336 -19.56 -9.34 19.72
N LYS A 337 -19.95 -8.38 20.58
CA LYS A 337 -20.89 -7.31 20.23
C LYS A 337 -20.35 -6.43 19.08
N ILE A 338 -19.08 -6.02 19.16
CA ILE A 338 -18.41 -5.24 18.10
C ILE A 338 -18.33 -6.05 16.81
N ARG A 339 -17.91 -7.32 16.88
CA ARG A 339 -17.81 -8.21 15.71
C ARG A 339 -19.14 -8.36 15.01
N LYS A 340 -20.22 -8.60 15.77
CA LYS A 340 -21.57 -8.74 15.22
C LYS A 340 -22.02 -7.48 14.50
N LYS A 341 -21.92 -6.31 15.14
CA LYS A 341 -22.28 -5.02 14.53
C LYS A 341 -21.46 -4.73 13.27
N ALA A 342 -20.15 -4.91 13.33
CA ALA A 342 -19.28 -4.68 12.19
C ALA A 342 -19.60 -5.62 11.03
N LYS A 343 -19.91 -6.89 11.32
CA LYS A 343 -20.34 -7.84 10.29
C LYS A 343 -21.67 -7.41 9.65
N GLU A 344 -22.66 -7.00 10.44
CA GLU A 344 -23.96 -6.53 9.94
C GLU A 344 -23.82 -5.32 8.99
N GLU A 345 -22.95 -4.37 9.33
CA GLU A 345 -22.62 -3.23 8.47
C GLU A 345 -21.94 -3.63 7.16
N LEU A 346 -20.94 -4.53 7.22
CA LEU A 346 -20.20 -4.98 6.04
C LEU A 346 -21.08 -5.85 5.12
N ASP A 347 -21.90 -6.74 5.69
CA ASP A 347 -22.92 -7.52 4.96
C ASP A 347 -23.92 -6.57 4.26
N GLY A 348 -24.32 -5.48 4.94
CA GLY A 348 -25.20 -4.45 4.39
C GLY A 348 -24.58 -3.69 3.21
N LEU A 349 -23.29 -3.34 3.32
CA LEU A 349 -22.54 -2.68 2.25
C LEU A 349 -22.39 -3.59 1.02
N GLU A 350 -21.99 -4.84 1.23
CA GLU A 350 -21.87 -5.82 0.14
C GLU A 350 -23.21 -5.99 -0.58
N LYS A 351 -24.31 -6.12 0.17
CA LYS A 351 -25.66 -6.22 -0.40
C LYS A 351 -26.05 -4.99 -1.23
N LYS A 352 -25.81 -3.77 -0.73
CA LYS A 352 -26.07 -2.51 -1.46
C LYS A 352 -25.38 -2.53 -2.84
N TRP A 353 -24.12 -2.91 -2.88
CA TRP A 353 -23.34 -2.94 -4.13
C TRP A 353 -23.78 -4.04 -5.09
N TRP A 354 -24.18 -5.22 -4.60
CA TRP A 354 -24.74 -6.27 -5.45
C TRP A 354 -26.09 -5.88 -6.08
N GLU A 355 -26.94 -5.14 -5.35
CA GLU A 355 -28.21 -4.66 -5.90
C GLU A 355 -27.99 -3.66 -7.05
N MET A 356 -26.97 -2.79 -6.96
CA MET A 356 -26.59 -1.85 -8.03
C MET A 356 -26.09 -2.52 -9.31
N LEU A 357 -25.47 -3.70 -9.20
CA LEU A 357 -25.02 -4.49 -10.36
C LEU A 357 -26.17 -5.10 -11.17
N LEU A 358 -27.30 -5.34 -10.51
CA LEU A 358 -28.45 -6.03 -11.09
C LEU A 358 -29.50 -5.07 -11.65
N SER A 359 -29.44 -3.79 -11.27
CA SER A 359 -30.24 -2.68 -11.82
C SER A 359 -29.59 -2.09 -13.05
#